data_AF-A0A0F5YET0-F1
#
_entry.id   AF-A0A0F5YET0-F1
#
_cell.length_a   1.000
_cell.length_b   1.000
_cell.length_c   1.000
_cell.angle_alpha   90.00
_cell.angle_beta   90.00
_cell.angle_gamma   90.00
#
_symmetry.space_group_name_H-M   'P 1'
#
loop_
_entity.id
_entity.type
_entity.pdbx_description
1 polymer ?
#
loop_
_entity_poly.entity_id
_entity_poly.type
_entity_poly.pdbx_seq_one_letter_code
_entity_poly.pdbx_strand_id
1 'polypeptide(L)'
;MSTDEQFNQAAQDWDLETLYIDLASAKGKRLTPMEKLHLRGLLCGYSPAEIAEKLGKNPKGVETDLCATLYRYIKSLLDKCDERIENWRNVAEWLDAAGYKRKSSSEVPLESLLPEKSVVNITNINIENNQLVIAFNLRIPTSKVSELSIPNLDLGDEGFKV
;
A
#
# COMPACT_ATOMS: atom_id res chain seq x y z
N MET A 1 17.49 26.25 3.15
CA MET A 1 17.07 24.84 3.30
C MET A 1 16.32 24.47 2.03
N SER A 2 16.72 23.37 1.38
CA SER A 2 16.09 22.95 0.13
C SER A 2 14.66 22.51 0.41
N THR A 3 13.68 23.10 -0.28
CA THR A 3 12.26 22.76 -0.14
C THR A 3 11.98 21.28 -0.40
N ASP A 4 12.86 20.57 -1.10
CA ASP A 4 12.77 19.14 -1.39
C ASP A 4 12.86 18.26 -0.12
N GLU A 5 13.48 18.75 0.95
CA GLU A 5 13.63 18.01 2.22
C GLU A 5 12.46 18.18 3.19
N GLN A 6 11.53 19.11 2.90
CA GLN A 6 10.37 19.30 3.75
C GLN A 6 9.40 18.11 3.64
N PHE A 7 8.81 17.75 4.78
CA PHE A 7 7.84 16.65 4.90
C PHE A 7 8.41 15.25 4.61
N ASN A 8 9.72 15.05 4.71
CA ASN A 8 10.35 13.75 4.51
C ASN A 8 9.86 12.65 5.46
N GLN A 9 9.28 13.00 6.62
CA GLN A 9 8.67 11.99 7.49
C GLN A 9 7.53 11.20 6.82
N ALA A 10 6.86 11.76 5.79
CA ALA A 10 5.88 11.01 5.01
C ALA A 10 6.46 9.73 4.40
N ALA A 11 7.75 9.72 4.04
CA ALA A 11 8.40 8.55 3.46
C ALA A 11 8.54 7.37 4.45
N GLN A 12 8.37 7.61 5.76
CA GLN A 12 8.43 6.57 6.79
C GLN A 12 7.13 5.77 6.86
N ASP A 13 5.99 6.46 6.79
CA ASP A 13 4.66 5.86 6.91
C ASP A 13 3.99 5.53 5.58
N TRP A 14 4.48 6.07 4.45
CA TRP A 14 3.83 5.94 3.15
C TRP A 14 4.77 5.40 2.07
N ASP A 15 4.21 4.62 1.15
CA ASP A 15 4.90 4.21 -0.06
C ASP A 15 4.83 5.33 -1.12
N LEU A 16 5.70 6.32 -0.96
CA LEU A 16 5.75 7.48 -1.85
C LEU A 16 6.15 7.10 -3.28
N GLU A 17 6.93 6.03 -3.48
CA GLU A 17 7.37 5.61 -4.80
C GLU A 17 6.18 5.14 -5.64
N THR A 18 5.41 4.18 -5.11
CA THR A 18 4.20 3.70 -5.78
C THR A 18 3.18 4.82 -5.95
N LEU A 19 2.96 5.65 -4.92
CA LEU A 19 2.08 6.82 -5.00
C LEU A 19 2.42 7.77 -6.15
N TYR A 20 3.70 8.08 -6.34
CA TYR A 20 4.12 8.98 -7.41
C TYR A 20 3.98 8.37 -8.79
N ILE A 21 4.19 7.07 -8.94
CA ILE A 21 4.00 6.35 -10.20
C ILE A 21 2.51 6.33 -10.56
N ASP A 22 1.67 5.98 -9.60
CA ASP A 22 0.24 5.82 -9.81
C ASP A 22 -0.45 7.18 -10.05
N LEU A 23 -0.09 8.20 -9.28
CA LEU A 23 -0.57 9.56 -9.54
C LEU A 23 -0.06 10.12 -10.87
N ALA A 24 1.16 9.76 -11.30
CA ALA A 24 1.66 10.18 -12.61
C ALA A 24 0.89 9.50 -13.75
N SER A 25 0.49 8.24 -13.55
CA SER A 25 -0.38 7.51 -14.47
C SER A 25 -1.78 8.14 -14.53
N ALA A 26 -2.39 8.45 -13.37
CA ALA A 26 -3.69 9.12 -13.30
C ALA A 26 -3.67 10.54 -13.90
N LYS A 27 -2.57 11.28 -13.72
CA LYS A 27 -2.34 12.59 -14.33
C LYS A 27 -2.03 12.51 -15.82
N GLY A 28 -1.54 11.37 -16.30
CA GLY A 28 -0.96 11.18 -17.64
C GLY A 28 0.40 11.86 -17.86
N LYS A 29 1.01 12.43 -16.81
CA LYS A 29 2.32 13.12 -16.84
C LYS A 29 3.01 12.97 -15.49
N ARG A 30 4.34 13.17 -15.48
CA ARG A 30 5.14 13.17 -14.25
C ARG A 30 4.66 14.26 -13.26
N LEU A 31 4.62 13.92 -11.98
CA LEU A 31 4.36 14.90 -10.92
C LEU A 31 5.52 15.91 -10.85
N THR A 32 5.16 17.17 -10.76
CA THR A 32 6.09 18.27 -10.52
C THR A 32 6.65 18.18 -9.09
N PRO A 33 7.84 18.73 -8.83
CA PRO A 33 8.42 18.76 -7.48
C PRO A 33 7.46 19.38 -6.45
N MET A 34 6.71 20.42 -6.87
CA MET A 34 5.77 21.11 -6.00
C MET A 34 4.58 20.22 -5.59
N GLU A 35 4.02 19.45 -6.53
CA GLU A 35 2.93 18.51 -6.24
C GLU A 35 3.40 17.40 -5.31
N LYS A 36 4.60 16.86 -5.52
CA LYS A 36 5.19 15.86 -4.61
C LYS A 36 5.32 16.42 -3.20
N LEU A 37 5.73 17.69 -3.09
CA LEU A 37 5.90 18.37 -1.81
C LEU A 37 4.58 18.60 -1.08
N HIS A 38 3.57 19.12 -1.80
CA HIS A 38 2.22 19.30 -1.26
C HIS A 38 1.60 17.95 -0.83
N LEU A 39 1.79 16.89 -1.63
CA LEU A 39 1.32 15.55 -1.28
C LEU A 39 1.98 15.05 0.02
N ARG A 40 3.32 15.17 0.16
CA ARG A 40 4.01 14.79 1.40
C ARG A 40 3.46 15.56 2.61
N GLY A 41 3.18 16.86 2.44
CA GLY A 41 2.56 17.68 3.48
C GLY A 41 1.21 17.11 3.94
N LEU A 42 0.33 16.76 3.00
CA LEU A 42 -0.97 16.16 3.30
C LEU A 42 -0.84 14.80 4.01
N LEU A 43 0.07 13.95 3.53
CA LEU A 43 0.32 12.62 4.10
C LEU A 43 0.92 12.67 5.50
N CYS A 44 1.63 13.75 5.83
CA CYS A 44 2.11 14.02 7.20
C CYS A 44 1.01 14.53 8.14
N GLY A 45 -0.20 14.78 7.65
CA GLY A 45 -1.29 15.31 8.46
C GLY A 45 -1.30 16.84 8.58
N TYR A 46 -0.62 17.58 7.70
CA TYR A 46 -0.70 19.03 7.68
C TYR A 46 -1.86 19.52 6.82
N SER A 47 -2.57 20.54 7.30
CA SER A 47 -3.58 21.25 6.53
C SER A 47 -2.95 22.08 5.39
N PRO A 48 -3.70 22.43 4.33
CA PRO A 48 -3.22 23.30 3.26
C PRO A 48 -2.67 24.64 3.77
N ALA A 49 -3.23 25.18 4.86
CA ALA A 49 -2.76 26.40 5.50
C ALA A 49 -1.38 26.20 6.16
N GLU A 50 -1.18 25.11 6.91
CA GLU A 50 0.10 24.77 7.55
C GLU A 50 1.19 24.45 6.53
N ILE A 51 0.82 23.76 5.43
CA ILE A 51 1.72 23.51 4.31
C ILE A 51 2.17 24.84 3.71
N ALA A 52 1.26 25.77 3.47
CA ALA A 52 1.58 27.08 2.93
C ALA A 52 2.48 27.90 3.86
N GLU A 53 2.19 27.90 5.16
CA GLU A 53 3.02 28.58 6.17
C GLU A 53 4.46 28.04 6.15
N LYS A 54 4.62 26.71 6.17
CA LYS A 54 5.95 26.07 6.11
C LYS A 54 6.69 26.33 4.80
N LEU A 55 5.96 26.53 3.70
CA LEU A 55 6.52 26.85 2.39
C LEU A 55 6.74 28.36 2.17
N GLY A 56 6.32 29.21 3.11
CA GLY A 56 6.32 30.66 2.93
C GLY A 56 5.42 31.12 1.77
N LYS A 57 4.35 30.39 1.48
CA LYS A 57 3.39 30.64 0.39
C LYS A 57 2.06 31.14 0.91
N ASN A 58 1.27 31.72 0.02
CA ASN A 58 -0.09 32.15 0.35
C ASN A 58 -1.01 30.92 0.54
N PRO A 59 -1.66 30.75 1.71
CA PRO A 59 -2.51 29.59 2.02
C PRO A 59 -3.64 29.37 1.01
N LYS A 60 -4.30 30.45 0.57
CA LYS A 60 -5.35 30.37 -0.46
C LYS A 60 -4.83 29.83 -1.80
N GLY A 61 -3.58 30.14 -2.14
CA GLY A 61 -2.95 29.65 -3.36
C GLY A 61 -2.69 28.14 -3.30
N VAL A 62 -2.16 27.66 -2.17
CA VAL A 62 -1.90 26.24 -1.95
C VAL A 62 -3.20 25.43 -1.91
N GLU A 63 -4.24 25.93 -1.25
CA GLU A 63 -5.55 25.28 -1.21
C GLU A 63 -6.19 25.15 -2.60
N THR A 64 -6.15 26.23 -3.39
CA THR A 64 -6.68 26.24 -4.76
C THR A 64 -5.89 25.27 -5.65
N ASP A 65 -4.57 25.27 -5.55
CA ASP A 65 -3.68 24.36 -6.28
C ASP A 65 -3.97 22.89 -5.95
N LEU A 66 -4.07 22.56 -4.66
CA LEU A 66 -4.42 21.23 -4.17
C LEU A 66 -5.77 20.76 -4.69
N CYS A 67 -6.79 21.62 -4.63
CA CYS A 67 -8.14 21.31 -5.09
C CYS A 67 -8.20 21.08 -6.61
N ALA A 68 -7.49 21.91 -7.39
CA ALA A 68 -7.49 21.83 -8.85
C ALA A 68 -6.61 20.68 -9.40
N THR A 69 -5.55 20.31 -8.69
CA THR A 69 -4.54 19.36 -9.18
C THR A 69 -4.59 18.04 -8.40
N LEU A 70 -4.03 18.00 -7.19
CA LEU A 70 -3.82 16.78 -6.42
C LEU A 70 -5.12 16.05 -6.10
N TYR A 71 -6.16 16.76 -5.66
CA TYR A 71 -7.45 16.15 -5.36
C TYR A 71 -8.08 15.51 -6.60
N ARG A 72 -7.95 16.15 -7.76
CA ARG A 72 -8.41 15.58 -9.03
C ARG A 72 -7.66 14.30 -9.39
N TYR A 73 -6.34 14.27 -9.21
CA TYR A 73 -5.53 13.08 -9.50
C TYR A 73 -5.83 11.92 -8.54
N ILE A 74 -6.01 12.21 -7.25
CA ILE A 74 -6.36 11.20 -6.24
C ILE A 74 -7.75 10.62 -6.52
N LYS A 75 -8.73 11.46 -6.89
CA LYS A 75 -10.06 10.96 -7.29
C LYS A 75 -9.98 10.07 -8.52
N SER A 76 -9.20 10.48 -9.52
CA SER A 76 -8.99 9.69 -10.73
C SER A 76 -8.28 8.37 -10.44
N LEU A 77 -7.36 8.34 -9.48
CA LEU A 77 -6.63 7.14 -9.09
C LEU A 77 -7.52 6.14 -8.35
N LEU A 78 -8.42 6.64 -7.49
CA LEU A 78 -9.26 5.81 -6.63
C LEU A 78 -10.66 5.55 -7.21
N ASP A 79 -10.90 5.95 -8.46
CA ASP A 79 -12.22 5.91 -9.12
C ASP A 79 -13.34 6.60 -8.31
N LYS A 80 -12.97 7.66 -7.57
CA LYS A 80 -13.83 8.45 -6.68
C LYS A 80 -14.22 9.79 -7.30
N CYS A 81 -14.56 9.79 -8.60
CA CYS A 81 -14.85 11.02 -9.34
C CYS A 81 -16.08 11.78 -8.78
N ASP A 82 -17.09 11.04 -8.31
CA ASP A 82 -18.33 11.61 -7.75
C ASP A 82 -18.23 12.01 -6.26
N GLU A 83 -17.23 11.53 -5.52
CA GLU A 83 -17.07 11.86 -4.10
C GLU A 83 -16.43 13.25 -3.92
N ARG A 84 -17.05 14.10 -3.10
CA ARG A 84 -16.49 15.41 -2.75
C ARG A 84 -15.46 15.24 -1.63
N ILE A 85 -14.23 15.73 -1.84
CA ILE A 85 -13.23 15.85 -0.78
C ILE A 85 -13.62 17.10 0.04
N GLU A 86 -14.40 16.89 1.10
CA GLU A 86 -14.81 17.97 2.00
C GLU A 86 -13.73 18.33 3.01
N ASN A 87 -12.90 17.36 3.37
CA ASN A 87 -11.81 17.53 4.30
C ASN A 87 -10.52 16.94 3.72
N TRP A 88 -9.42 17.66 3.85
CA TRP A 88 -8.10 17.24 3.36
C TRP A 88 -7.65 15.92 4.03
N ARG A 89 -8.16 15.63 5.24
CA ARG A 89 -7.90 14.37 5.95
C ARG A 89 -8.40 13.15 5.20
N ASN A 90 -9.51 13.28 4.47
CA ASN A 90 -10.07 12.18 3.68
C ASN A 90 -9.07 11.68 2.65
N VAL A 91 -8.18 12.54 2.14
CA VAL A 91 -7.12 12.11 1.21
C VAL A 91 -6.21 11.07 1.83
N ALA A 92 -5.73 11.31 3.06
CA ALA A 92 -4.90 10.34 3.74
C ALA A 92 -5.68 9.06 4.03
N GLU A 93 -6.92 9.15 4.50
CA GLU A 93 -7.75 7.97 4.77
C GLU A 93 -8.02 7.14 3.51
N TRP A 94 -8.28 7.79 2.37
CA TRP A 94 -8.50 7.11 1.11
C TRP A 94 -7.26 6.40 0.58
N LEU A 95 -6.09 7.04 0.71
CA LEU A 95 -4.82 6.44 0.30
C LEU A 95 -4.41 5.31 1.24
N ASP A 96 -4.73 5.40 2.53
CA ASP A 96 -4.57 4.32 3.50
C ASP A 96 -5.44 3.11 3.13
N ALA A 97 -6.74 3.35 2.86
CA ALA A 97 -7.67 2.31 2.44
C ALA A 97 -7.27 1.65 1.10
N ALA A 98 -6.62 2.39 0.21
CA ALA A 98 -6.06 1.87 -1.04
C ALA A 98 -4.74 1.09 -0.85
N GLY A 99 -4.20 1.05 0.37
CA GLY A 99 -3.01 0.27 0.71
C GLY A 99 -1.68 1.00 0.49
N TYR A 100 -1.68 2.31 0.25
CA TYR A 100 -0.45 3.09 0.08
C TYR A 100 0.24 3.44 1.39
N LYS A 101 -0.48 3.37 2.52
CA LYS A 101 0.19 3.48 3.81
C LYS A 101 1.01 2.23 4.01
N ARG A 102 2.30 2.41 4.27
CA ARG A 102 3.18 1.31 4.66
C ARG A 102 2.54 0.72 5.90
N LYS A 103 2.09 -0.53 5.78
CA LYS A 103 1.65 -1.28 6.96
C LYS A 103 2.81 -1.15 7.93
N SER A 104 2.61 -0.46 9.05
CA SER A 104 3.45 -0.72 10.20
C SER A 104 3.37 -2.23 10.31
N SER A 105 4.49 -2.89 10.07
CA SER A 105 4.60 -4.30 10.40
C SER A 105 4.29 -4.29 11.88
N SER A 106 3.02 -4.51 12.25
CA SER A 106 2.66 -5.08 13.52
C SER A 106 3.58 -6.27 13.54
N GLU A 107 4.67 -6.13 14.30
CA GLU A 107 5.72 -7.12 14.39
C GLU A 107 5.00 -8.45 14.49
N VAL A 108 4.97 -9.20 13.39
CA VAL A 108 4.69 -10.62 13.49
C VAL A 108 5.87 -11.04 14.32
N PRO A 109 5.69 -11.37 15.62
CA PRO A 109 6.83 -11.52 16.50
C PRO A 109 7.76 -12.50 15.81
N LEU A 110 9.00 -12.11 15.50
CA LEU A 110 9.90 -12.93 14.68
C LEU A 110 10.02 -14.35 15.29
N GLU A 111 9.88 -14.40 16.61
CA GLU A 111 9.53 -15.54 17.47
C GLU A 111 8.57 -16.57 16.86
N SER A 112 7.50 -16.19 16.15
CA SER A 112 6.49 -17.11 15.57
C SER A 112 6.88 -17.67 14.20
N LEU A 113 7.87 -17.07 13.55
CA LEU A 113 8.40 -17.50 12.25
C LEU A 113 9.75 -18.22 12.40
N LEU A 114 10.22 -18.44 13.63
CA LEU A 114 11.44 -19.20 13.88
C LEU A 114 11.26 -20.65 13.38
N PRO A 115 12.30 -21.22 12.74
CA PRO A 115 12.30 -22.64 12.33
C PRO A 115 11.95 -23.58 13.47
N GLU A 116 12.30 -23.20 14.71
CA GLU A 116 12.05 -23.93 15.94
C GLU A 116 10.56 -24.13 16.27
N LYS A 117 9.67 -23.29 15.73
CA LYS A 117 8.20 -23.41 15.87
C LYS A 117 7.51 -24.05 14.66
N SER A 118 8.27 -24.30 13.59
CA SER A 118 7.77 -25.03 12.42
C SER A 118 8.00 -26.52 12.62
N VAL A 119 6.91 -27.29 12.75
CA VAL A 119 7.01 -28.74 12.94
C VAL A 119 6.95 -29.42 11.57
N VAL A 120 7.97 -30.23 11.27
CA VAL A 120 8.00 -31.11 10.09
C VAL A 120 7.75 -32.53 10.56
N ASN A 121 6.63 -33.12 10.13
CA ASN A 121 6.32 -34.52 10.39
C ASN A 121 6.70 -35.35 9.17
N ILE A 122 7.77 -36.13 9.27
CA ILE A 122 8.12 -37.10 8.23
C ILE A 122 7.20 -38.30 8.37
N THR A 123 6.40 -38.58 7.34
CA THR A 123 5.41 -39.67 7.36
C THR A 123 5.95 -40.95 6.76
N ASN A 124 6.89 -40.86 5.82
CA ASN A 124 7.51 -42.03 5.22
C ASN A 124 8.90 -41.70 4.66
N ILE A 125 9.86 -42.59 4.89
CA ILE A 125 11.19 -42.53 4.28
C ILE A 125 11.42 -43.87 3.59
N ASN A 126 11.69 -43.86 2.29
CA ASN A 126 11.99 -45.06 1.53
C ASN A 126 13.22 -44.86 0.63
N ILE A 127 13.98 -45.92 0.41
CA ILE A 127 15.13 -45.93 -0.51
C ILE A 127 14.94 -47.09 -1.47
N GLU A 128 14.59 -46.78 -2.71
CA GLU A 128 14.38 -47.78 -3.77
C GLU A 128 15.03 -47.30 -5.06
N ASN A 129 15.66 -48.21 -5.83
CA ASN A 129 16.25 -47.91 -7.14
C ASN A 129 17.17 -46.67 -7.16
N ASN A 130 18.09 -46.56 -6.20
CA ASN A 130 18.97 -45.40 -6.02
C ASN A 130 18.24 -44.07 -5.78
N GLN A 131 16.95 -44.10 -5.42
CA GLN A 131 16.15 -42.92 -5.10
C GLN A 131 15.77 -42.92 -3.63
N LEU A 132 16.10 -41.83 -2.95
CA LEU A 132 15.63 -41.52 -1.61
C LEU A 132 14.31 -40.75 -1.75
N VAL A 133 13.22 -41.34 -1.29
CA VAL A 133 11.89 -40.72 -1.29
C VAL A 133 11.51 -40.38 0.15
N ILE A 134 11.32 -39.09 0.42
CA ILE A 134 10.90 -38.57 1.72
C ILE A 134 9.54 -37.93 1.55
N ALA A 135 8.52 -38.51 2.17
CA ALA A 135 7.20 -37.90 2.31
C ALA A 135 7.12 -37.21 3.68
N PHE A 136 6.75 -35.93 3.69
CA PHE A 136 6.55 -35.19 4.92
C PHE A 136 5.34 -34.25 4.83
N ASN A 137 4.75 -33.99 5.99
CA ASN A 137 3.75 -32.96 6.18
C ASN A 137 4.41 -31.77 6.88
N LEU A 138 4.31 -30.59 6.27
CA LEU A 138 4.80 -29.33 6.80
C LEU A 138 3.62 -28.50 7.32
N ARG A 139 3.68 -28.10 8.59
CA ARG A 139 2.71 -27.17 9.18
C ARG A 139 3.41 -25.88 9.58
N ILE A 140 3.08 -24.79 8.90
CA ILE A 140 3.58 -23.46 9.21
C ILE A 140 2.46 -22.71 9.94
N PRO A 141 2.62 -22.37 11.24
CA PRO A 141 1.64 -21.57 11.94
C PRO A 141 1.64 -20.15 11.37
N THR A 142 0.53 -19.74 10.76
CA THR A 142 0.31 -18.34 10.40
C THR A 142 -0.39 -17.65 11.57
N SER A 143 -0.03 -16.39 11.83
CA SER A 143 -0.82 -15.53 12.74
C SER A 143 -2.27 -15.49 12.27
N LYS A 144 -3.24 -15.37 13.18
CA LYS A 144 -4.66 -15.15 12.85
C LYS A 144 -4.79 -13.90 11.99
N VAL A 145 -4.69 -14.06 10.69
CA VAL A 145 -5.13 -13.08 9.70
C VAL A 145 -6.63 -13.28 9.62
N SER A 146 -7.40 -12.27 10.04
CA SER A 146 -8.83 -12.22 9.77
C SER A 146 -9.05 -12.53 8.29
N GLU A 147 -9.86 -13.55 8.04
CA GLU A 147 -10.13 -14.13 6.73
C GLU A 147 -10.44 -13.04 5.69
N LEU A 148 -9.50 -12.79 4.78
CA LEU A 148 -9.83 -12.22 3.49
C LEU A 148 -10.38 -13.37 2.65
N SER A 149 -11.70 -13.42 2.53
CA SER A 149 -12.41 -14.35 1.66
C SER A 149 -11.91 -14.15 0.23
N ILE A 150 -11.09 -15.09 -0.26
CA ILE A 150 -10.86 -15.25 -1.69
C ILE A 150 -12.08 -16.03 -2.22
N PRO A 151 -12.95 -15.45 -3.08
CA PRO A 151 -14.03 -16.21 -3.68
C PRO A 151 -13.44 -17.34 -4.54
N ASN A 152 -13.94 -18.56 -4.32
CA ASN A 152 -13.55 -19.77 -5.04
C ASN A 152 -13.56 -19.53 -6.56
N LEU A 153 -12.43 -19.77 -7.21
CA LEU A 153 -12.37 -19.90 -8.66
C LEU A 153 -12.88 -21.31 -8.99
N ASP A 154 -14.16 -21.41 -9.32
CA ASP A 154 -14.80 -22.61 -9.84
C ASP A 154 -14.20 -22.89 -11.23
N LEU A 155 -13.24 -23.82 -11.29
CA LEU A 155 -12.81 -24.42 -12.56
C LEU A 155 -13.81 -25.54 -12.87
N GLY A 156 -14.89 -25.15 -13.54
CA GLY A 156 -15.86 -26.06 -14.12
C GLY A 156 -15.17 -27.08 -15.02
N ASP A 157 -15.34 -28.35 -14.63
CA ASP A 157 -15.08 -29.55 -15.41
C ASP A 157 -15.98 -29.55 -16.64
N GLU A 158 -15.47 -29.14 -17.80
CA GLU A 158 -16.06 -29.51 -19.08
C GLU A 158 -15.25 -30.65 -19.69
N GLY A 159 -15.63 -31.87 -19.27
CA GLY A 159 -15.34 -33.08 -20.03
C GLY A 159 -15.99 -33.00 -21.41
N PHE A 160 -15.19 -32.84 -22.45
CA PHE A 160 -15.64 -33.11 -23.81
C PHE A 160 -15.33 -34.58 -24.15
N LYS A 161 -16.38 -35.40 -24.18
CA LYS A 161 -16.36 -36.74 -24.77
C LYS A 161 -17.61 -36.91 -25.64
N VAL A 162 -17.43 -36.82 -26.96
CA VAL A 162 -17.85 -37.79 -27.99
C VAL A 162 -17.15 -37.46 -29.30
#